data_AF-A0A4U0GHZ3-F1
#
_entry.id   AF-A0A4U0GHZ3-F1
#
_cell.length_a   1.000
_cell.length_b   1.000
_cell.length_c   1.000
_cell.angle_alpha   90.00
_cell.angle_beta   90.00
_cell.angle_gamma   90.00
#
_symmetry.space_group_name_H-M   'P 1'
#
loop_
_entity.id
_entity.type
_entity.pdbx_description
1 polymer ?
#
loop_
_entity_poly.entity_id
_entity_poly.type
_entity_poly.pdbx_seq_one_letter_code
_entity_poly.pdbx_strand_id
1 'polypeptide(L)'
;MNTIPALSPTLPTATSHLAMREWIAGNETLLASFLLTRAAPSASGDAICGLFVSRAENGDYLLRLCAGSDNHCMVWVDDCRTPSHFGRGYADALAQAWIGRLEANAWRLDWSARNRSGDPSFNLLSVAA
;
A
#
# COMPACT_ATOMS: atom_id res chain seq x y z
N MET A 1 -12.97 32.96 -7.64
CA MET A 1 -13.54 31.64 -7.28
C MET A 1 -12.40 30.81 -6.70
N ASN A 2 -12.30 30.74 -5.37
CA ASN A 2 -11.27 29.94 -4.71
C ASN A 2 -11.76 28.49 -4.65
N THR A 3 -11.23 27.66 -5.54
CA THR A 3 -11.35 26.21 -5.44
C THR A 3 -10.58 25.78 -4.19
N ILE A 4 -11.31 25.44 -3.13
CA ILE A 4 -10.76 24.77 -1.96
C ILE A 4 -10.12 23.47 -2.49
N PRO A 5 -8.82 23.21 -2.27
CA PRO A 5 -8.25 21.94 -2.67
C PRO A 5 -9.02 20.85 -1.93
N ALA A 6 -9.53 19.87 -2.66
CA ALA A 6 -10.25 18.72 -2.11
C ALA A 6 -9.45 18.19 -0.90
N LEU A 7 -10.07 18.24 0.27
CA LEU A 7 -9.54 17.63 1.49
C LEU A 7 -9.14 16.20 1.11
N SER A 8 -7.86 15.87 1.29
CA SER A 8 -7.42 14.48 1.11
C SER A 8 -8.29 13.61 2.03
N PRO A 9 -8.92 12.55 1.52
CA PRO A 9 -9.82 11.75 2.33
C PRO A 9 -9.03 11.20 3.53
N THR A 10 -9.57 11.38 4.74
CA THR A 10 -8.89 10.98 5.97
C THR A 10 -8.64 9.49 5.93
N LEU A 11 -7.37 9.10 6.02
CA LEU A 11 -6.97 7.69 6.06
C LEU A 11 -7.71 6.95 7.19
N PRO A 12 -8.18 5.72 6.96
CA PRO A 12 -8.86 4.96 7.99
C PRO A 12 -7.90 4.74 9.18
N THR A 13 -8.42 4.83 10.39
CA THR A 13 -7.72 4.41 11.61
C THR A 13 -7.51 2.90 11.63
N ALA A 14 -6.95 2.38 12.73
CA ALA A 14 -6.62 0.97 12.91
C ALA A 14 -7.70 0.01 12.35
N THR A 15 -7.38 -0.71 11.27
CA THR A 15 -8.34 -1.55 10.53
C THR A 15 -7.61 -2.68 9.78
N SER A 16 -8.36 -3.63 9.23
CA SER A 16 -7.78 -4.76 8.51
C SER A 16 -7.11 -4.35 7.19
N HIS A 17 -6.14 -5.14 6.71
CA HIS A 17 -5.52 -4.92 5.40
C HIS A 17 -6.56 -4.86 4.27
N LEU A 18 -7.58 -5.72 4.32
CA LEU A 18 -8.65 -5.75 3.32
C LEU A 18 -9.46 -4.46 3.34
N ALA A 19 -9.86 -4.00 4.52
CA ALA A 19 -10.61 -2.74 4.66
C ALA A 19 -9.78 -1.53 4.21
N MET A 20 -8.46 -1.51 4.48
CA MET A 20 -7.56 -0.49 3.94
C MET A 20 -7.52 -0.52 2.41
N ARG A 21 -7.39 -1.71 1.83
CA ARG A 21 -7.37 -1.91 0.37
C ARG A 21 -8.66 -1.39 -0.28
N GLU A 22 -9.81 -1.75 0.29
CA GLU A 22 -11.13 -1.34 -0.20
C GLU A 22 -11.33 0.17 -0.07
N TRP A 23 -10.90 0.77 1.04
CA TRP A 23 -10.94 2.22 1.21
C TRP A 23 -10.10 2.93 0.14
N ILE A 24 -8.87 2.46 -0.12
CA ILE A 24 -8.02 3.05 -1.17
C ILE A 24 -8.71 2.91 -2.53
N ALA A 25 -9.20 1.72 -2.87
CA ALA A 25 -9.86 1.50 -4.15
C ALA A 25 -11.15 2.32 -4.34
N GLY A 26 -11.83 2.70 -3.25
CA GLY A 26 -13.01 3.56 -3.26
C GLY A 26 -12.70 5.06 -3.39
N ASN A 27 -11.50 5.51 -3.02
CA ASN A 27 -11.12 6.93 -3.01
C ASN A 27 -10.04 7.30 -4.04
N GLU A 28 -9.27 6.32 -4.50
CA GLU A 28 -8.08 6.46 -5.33
C GLU A 28 -8.00 5.30 -6.34
N THR A 29 -7.17 5.46 -7.38
CA THR A 29 -6.87 4.32 -8.25
C THR A 29 -5.81 3.45 -7.59
N LEU A 30 -6.22 2.36 -6.94
CA LEU A 30 -5.28 1.37 -6.42
C LEU A 30 -4.51 0.72 -7.58
N LEU A 31 -3.18 0.78 -7.53
CA LEU A 31 -2.28 0.24 -8.54
C LEU A 31 -1.63 -1.07 -8.08
N ALA A 32 -1.28 -1.18 -6.81
CA ALA A 32 -0.70 -2.38 -6.24
C ALA A 32 -0.97 -2.47 -4.74
N SER A 33 -1.02 -3.70 -4.23
CA SER A 33 -1.11 -4.01 -2.81
C SER A 33 -0.24 -5.24 -2.53
N PHE A 34 0.54 -5.17 -1.47
CA PHE A 34 1.45 -6.21 -1.02
C PHE A 34 1.22 -6.47 0.45
N LEU A 35 1.27 -7.74 0.83
CA LEU A 35 1.25 -8.16 2.22
C LEU A 35 2.55 -8.89 2.52
N LEU A 36 3.24 -8.42 3.55
CA LEU A 36 4.47 -9.00 4.05
C LEU A 36 4.24 -9.51 5.46
N THR A 37 4.81 -10.66 5.77
CA THR A 37 4.73 -11.28 7.09
C THR A 37 6.12 -11.47 7.67
N ARG A 38 6.18 -11.62 8.98
CA ARG A 38 7.42 -11.86 9.71
C ARG A 38 7.22 -12.98 10.71
N ALA A 39 8.13 -13.96 10.72
CA ALA A 39 8.01 -15.12 11.59
C ALA A 39 8.16 -14.77 13.09
N ALA A 40 8.96 -13.75 13.41
CA ALA A 40 9.08 -13.19 14.75
C ALA A 40 8.60 -11.73 14.75
N PRO A 41 7.79 -11.26 15.71
CA PRO A 41 7.31 -9.87 15.77
C PRO A 41 8.45 -8.84 15.86
N SER A 42 8.28 -7.66 15.27
CA SER A 42 9.21 -6.52 15.30
C SER A 42 9.49 -6.03 16.71
N ALA A 43 10.46 -5.13 16.86
CA ALA A 43 10.69 -4.47 18.14
C ALA A 43 9.44 -3.71 18.63
N SER A 44 8.57 -3.29 17.71
CA SER A 44 7.26 -2.68 17.97
C SER A 44 6.10 -3.69 18.09
N GLY A 45 6.35 -5.00 17.92
CA GLY A 45 5.34 -6.06 18.02
C GLY A 45 4.62 -6.40 16.71
N ASP A 46 5.04 -5.82 15.58
CA ASP A 46 4.41 -6.04 14.28
C ASP A 46 4.88 -7.35 13.64
N ALA A 47 3.94 -8.13 13.12
CA ALA A 47 4.22 -9.36 12.38
C ALA A 47 3.64 -9.34 10.96
N ILE A 48 2.80 -8.36 10.64
CA ILE A 48 2.20 -8.15 9.33
C ILE A 48 2.42 -6.70 8.88
N CYS A 49 2.80 -6.51 7.63
CA CYS A 49 3.01 -5.19 7.02
C CYS A 49 2.35 -5.16 5.63
N GLY A 50 1.52 -4.14 5.41
CA GLY A 50 0.88 -3.87 4.13
C GLY A 50 1.61 -2.74 3.43
N LEU A 51 1.84 -2.89 2.13
CA LEU A 51 2.35 -1.82 1.26
C LEU A 51 1.35 -1.60 0.14
N PHE A 52 0.93 -0.36 -0.04
CA PHE A 52 -0.02 0.03 -1.08
C PHE A 52 0.59 1.06 -2.00
N VAL A 53 0.33 0.92 -3.30
CA VAL A 53 0.62 1.91 -4.31
C VAL A 53 -0.69 2.31 -4.96
N SER A 54 -1.00 3.59 -4.96
CA SER A 54 -2.20 4.14 -5.56
C SER A 54 -1.90 5.44 -6.30
N ARG A 55 -2.88 5.89 -7.09
CA ARG A 55 -2.85 7.15 -7.81
C ARG A 55 -4.04 8.01 -7.40
N ALA A 56 -3.74 9.20 -6.91
CA ALA A 56 -4.75 10.19 -6.58
C ALA A 56 -5.40 10.79 -7.84
N GLU A 57 -6.55 11.45 -7.67
CA GLU A 57 -7.27 12.12 -8.75
C GLU A 57 -6.41 13.17 -9.47
N ASN A 58 -5.55 13.89 -8.74
CA ASN A 58 -4.60 14.85 -9.30
C ASN A 58 -3.44 14.19 -10.09
N GLY A 59 -3.43 12.87 -10.16
CA GLY A 59 -2.46 12.07 -10.90
C GLY A 59 -1.21 11.70 -10.12
N ASP A 60 -1.01 12.22 -8.90
CA ASP A 60 0.13 11.87 -8.06
C ASP A 60 0.09 10.41 -7.62
N TYR A 61 1.27 9.85 -7.42
CA TYR A 61 1.43 8.51 -6.90
C TYR A 61 1.62 8.56 -5.38
N LEU A 62 0.96 7.63 -4.70
CA LEU A 62 0.95 7.52 -3.25
C LEU A 62 1.46 6.13 -2.90
N LEU A 63 2.42 6.07 -1.98
CA LEU A 63 2.98 4.85 -1.44
C LEU A 63 2.76 4.86 0.06
N ARG A 64 2.02 3.88 0.57
CA ARG A 64 1.63 3.83 1.99
C ARG A 64 1.98 2.50 2.61
N LEU A 65 2.48 2.56 3.83
CA LEU A 65 2.75 1.39 4.65
C LEU A 65 1.79 1.35 5.82
N CYS A 66 1.30 0.15 6.12
CA CYS A 66 0.65 -0.13 7.39
C CYS A 66 1.32 -1.34 8.07
N ALA A 67 1.22 -1.42 9.39
CA ALA A 67 1.76 -2.52 10.16
C ALA A 67 0.82 -2.91 11.30
N GLY A 68 0.88 -4.16 11.72
CA GLY A 68 0.15 -4.68 12.86
C GLY A 68 0.69 -6.03 13.33
N SER A 69 0.28 -6.44 14.53
CA SER A 69 0.55 -7.78 15.05
C SER A 69 -0.17 -8.87 14.24
N ASP A 70 -1.31 -8.53 13.65
CA ASP A 70 -2.14 -9.41 12.82
C ASP A 70 -2.92 -8.60 11.76
N ASN A 71 -3.73 -9.31 10.96
CA ASN A 71 -4.46 -8.74 9.82
C ASN A 71 -5.79 -8.07 10.22
N HIS A 72 -6.22 -8.18 11.47
CA HIS A 72 -7.46 -7.57 11.95
C HIS A 72 -7.27 -6.11 12.32
N CYS A 73 -6.06 -5.75 12.77
CA CYS A 73 -5.73 -4.42 13.24
C CYS A 73 -4.36 -3.97 12.72
N MET A 74 -4.37 -3.23 11.62
CA MET A 74 -3.20 -2.58 11.05
C MET A 74 -3.32 -1.07 11.17
N VAL A 75 -2.21 -0.38 11.36
CA VAL A 75 -2.14 1.09 11.50
C VAL A 75 -1.21 1.64 10.43
N TRP A 76 -1.53 2.80 9.86
CA TRP A 76 -0.63 3.51 8.94
C TRP A 76 0.66 3.91 9.66
N VAL A 77 1.80 3.57 9.06
CA VAL A 77 3.12 3.87 9.61
C VAL A 77 3.95 4.78 8.71
N ASP A 78 3.64 4.83 7.41
CA ASP A 78 4.31 5.72 6.47
C ASP A 78 3.38 6.09 5.29
N ASP A 79 3.51 7.32 4.81
CA ASP A 79 2.82 7.84 3.62
C ASP A 79 3.79 8.72 2.84
N CYS A 80 4.18 8.24 1.66
CA CYS A 80 5.06 8.92 0.74
C CYS A 80 4.31 9.32 -0.53
N ARG A 81 4.30 10.63 -0.80
CA ARG A 81 3.71 11.19 -2.02
C ARG A 81 4.79 11.48 -3.06
N THR A 82 4.56 10.98 -4.26
CA THR A 82 5.40 11.26 -5.42
C THR A 82 4.60 12.01 -6.49
N PRO A 83 5.11 13.16 -6.97
CA PRO A 83 4.47 13.90 -8.05
C PRO A 83 4.26 13.09 -9.33
N SER A 84 3.14 13.33 -10.01
CA SER A 84 2.75 12.62 -11.24
C SER A 84 3.78 12.62 -12.37
N HIS A 85 4.63 13.65 -12.46
CA HIS A 85 5.63 13.80 -13.54
C HIS A 85 6.76 12.76 -13.50
N PHE A 86 7.00 12.11 -12.36
CA PHE A 86 7.94 10.98 -12.28
C PHE A 86 7.37 9.71 -12.93
N GLY A 87 6.06 9.66 -13.16
CA GLY A 87 5.38 8.56 -13.82
C GLY A 87 5.26 7.29 -12.99
N ARG A 88 4.50 6.32 -13.51
CA ARG A 88 4.20 5.05 -12.84
C ARG A 88 5.45 4.20 -12.59
N GLY A 89 6.39 4.19 -13.53
CA GLY A 89 7.61 3.38 -13.42
C GLY A 89 8.45 3.74 -12.19
N TYR A 90 8.50 5.02 -11.82
CA TYR A 90 9.19 5.46 -10.62
C TYR A 90 8.45 5.04 -9.34
N ALA A 91 7.12 5.13 -9.32
CA ALA A 91 6.31 4.64 -8.20
C ALA A 91 6.48 3.12 -8.00
N ASP A 92 6.52 2.34 -9.08
CA ASP A 92 6.80 0.90 -9.04
C ASP A 92 8.21 0.62 -8.51
N ALA A 93 9.22 1.40 -8.93
CA ALA A 93 10.59 1.27 -8.44
C ALA A 93 10.72 1.58 -6.93
N LEU A 94 10.03 2.63 -6.45
CA LEU A 94 9.97 2.95 -5.03
C LEU A 94 9.31 1.83 -4.21
N ALA A 95 8.22 1.25 -4.72
CA ALA A 95 7.57 0.12 -4.07
C ALA A 95 8.51 -1.08 -3.94
N GLN A 96 9.27 -1.39 -5.00
CA GLN A 96 10.27 -2.46 -4.96
C GLN A 96 11.41 -2.16 -3.99
N ALA A 97 11.88 -0.91 -3.93
CA ALA A 97 12.91 -0.51 -2.97
C ALA A 97 12.43 -0.67 -1.53
N TRP A 98 11.16 -0.35 -1.24
CA TRP A 98 10.55 -0.57 0.06
C TRP A 98 10.42 -2.05 0.41
N ILE A 99 9.97 -2.89 -0.54
CA ILE A 99 9.92 -4.35 -0.35
C ILE A 99 11.31 -4.88 -0.02
N GLY A 100 12.34 -4.51 -0.80
CA GLY A 100 13.71 -4.94 -0.54
C GLY A 100 14.23 -4.49 0.84
N ARG A 101 13.85 -3.29 1.30
CA ARG A 101 14.18 -2.81 2.64
C ARG A 101 13.48 -3.61 3.73
N LEU A 102 12.21 -3.96 3.54
CA LEU A 102 11.46 -4.80 4.48
C LEU A 102 12.05 -6.22 4.52
N GLU A 103 12.36 -6.80 3.37
CA GLU A 103 12.99 -8.13 3.29
C GLU A 103 14.35 -8.18 3.97
N ALA A 104 15.16 -7.14 3.82
CA ALA A 104 16.42 -6.99 4.56
C ALA A 104 16.21 -6.95 6.10
N ASN A 105 14.99 -6.63 6.56
CA ASN A 105 14.58 -6.61 7.97
C ASN A 105 13.74 -7.85 8.35
N ALA A 106 13.99 -8.98 7.66
CA ALA A 106 13.39 -10.29 7.89
C ALA A 106 11.89 -10.41 7.59
N TRP A 107 11.28 -9.38 6.99
CA TRP A 107 9.95 -9.52 6.41
C TRP A 107 10.00 -10.43 5.18
N ARG A 108 8.89 -11.07 4.85
CA ARG A 108 8.75 -11.89 3.64
C ARG A 108 7.49 -11.50 2.91
N LEU A 109 7.58 -11.31 1.61
CA LEU A 109 6.41 -11.11 0.77
C LEU A 109 5.56 -12.38 0.76
N ASP A 110 4.37 -12.31 1.33
CA ASP A 110 3.44 -13.43 1.43
C ASP A 110 2.36 -13.37 0.34
N TRP A 111 1.92 -12.15 0.01
CA TRP A 111 0.90 -11.93 -1.02
C TRP A 111 1.14 -10.63 -1.78
N SER A 112 0.75 -10.61 -3.06
CA SER A 112 0.74 -9.39 -3.87
C SER A 112 -0.40 -9.39 -4.87
N ALA A 113 -0.93 -8.21 -5.17
CA ALA A 113 -1.79 -7.99 -6.32
C ALA A 113 -1.44 -6.67 -7.00
N ARG A 114 -1.44 -6.68 -8.33
CA ARG A 114 -1.12 -5.51 -9.16
C ARG A 114 -2.20 -5.30 -10.19
N ASN A 115 -2.63 -4.05 -10.32
CA ASN A 115 -3.49 -3.61 -11.40
C ASN A 115 -2.62 -3.17 -12.58
N ARG A 116 -2.60 -3.99 -13.65
CA ARG A 116 -1.78 -3.74 -14.85
C ARG A 116 -2.45 -2.81 -15.86
N SER A 117 -3.76 -2.64 -15.77
CA SER A 117 -4.59 -1.90 -16.71
C SER A 117 -5.82 -1.54 -15.92
N GLY A 118 -6.09 -0.24 -15.71
CA GLY A 118 -7.06 0.32 -14.74
C GLY A 118 -8.46 -0.30 -14.72
N ASP A 119 -8.53 -1.56 -14.33
CA ASP A 119 -9.67 -2.45 -14.30
C ASP A 119 -9.86 -2.80 -12.82
N PRO A 120 -11.05 -2.59 -12.25
CA PRO A 120 -11.30 -2.83 -10.82
C PRO A 120 -11.20 -4.31 -10.41
N SER A 121 -11.09 -5.24 -11.37
CA SER A 121 -10.94 -6.67 -11.12
C SER A 121 -9.48 -7.07 -10.83
N PHE A 122 -8.99 -6.72 -9.63
CA PHE A 122 -7.64 -7.09 -9.17
C PHE A 122 -7.41 -8.61 -9.22
N ASN A 123 -6.54 -9.05 -10.13
CA ASN A 123 -6.11 -10.43 -10.29
C ASN A 123 -5.48 -10.96 -8.98
N LEU A 124 -6.25 -11.78 -8.28
CA LEU A 124 -5.79 -12.72 -7.25
C LEU A 124 -4.96 -13.81 -7.94
N LEU A 125 -3.65 -13.62 -8.03
CA LEU A 125 -2.72 -14.72 -8.28
C LEU A 125 -1.80 -14.85 -7.08
N SER A 126 -2.07 -15.88 -6.29
CA SER A 126 -1.22 -16.36 -5.22
C SER A 126 0.15 -16.75 -5.78
N VAL A 127 1.22 -16.49 -5.03
CA VAL A 127 2.47 -17.22 -5.23
C VAL A 127 2.20 -18.67 -4.82
N ALA A 128 2.19 -19.56 -5.80
CA ALA A 128 2.30 -21.00 -5.57
C ALA A 128 3.76 -21.40 -5.77
N ALA A 129 4.21 -22.28 -4.86
CA ALA A 129 5.50 -22.98 -4.77
C ALA A 129 6.66 -22.24 -4.09
#